data_AF-A0A3R7RQ32-F1
#
_entry.id   AF-A0A3R7RQ32-F1
#
_cell.length_a   1.000
_cell.length_b   1.000
_cell.length_c   1.000
_cell.angle_alpha   90.00
_cell.angle_beta   90.00
_cell.angle_gamma   90.00
#
_symmetry.space_group_name_H-M   'P 1'
#
loop_
_entity.id
_entity.type
_entity.pdbx_description
1 polymer ?
#
loop_
_entity_poly.entity_id
_entity_poly.type
_entity_poly.pdbx_seq_one_letter_code
_entity_poly.pdbx_strand_id
1 'polypeptide(L)' 'MNDFDNLTKQAKSALFRVVEVLALIVAILLLLYLLLGEASGEYITSVAVNVSLLISAVTPEALAAVALGIALYSYFHKK' A
#
# COMPACT_ATOMS: atom_id res chain seq x y z
N MET A 1 -26.73 4.99 -11.31
CA MET A 1 -26.25 5.03 -9.92
C MET A 1 -25.65 3.68 -9.46
N ASN A 2 -25.28 2.76 -10.37
CA ASN A 2 -24.72 1.44 -10.00
C ASN A 2 -23.21 1.31 -10.24
N ASP A 3 -22.63 2.04 -11.20
CA ASP A 3 -21.24 1.84 -11.60
C ASP A 3 -20.24 2.38 -10.57
N PHE A 4 -20.52 3.54 -9.97
CA PHE A 4 -19.68 4.11 -8.90
C PHE A 4 -19.63 3.21 -7.66
N ASP A 5 -20.76 2.61 -7.27
CA ASP A 5 -20.83 1.69 -6.14
C ASP A 5 -20.08 0.38 -6.43
N ASN A 6 -20.10 -0.06 -7.69
CA ASN A 6 -19.38 -1.27 -8.09
C ASN A 6 -17.87 -1.03 -8.15
N LEU A 7 -17.43 0.13 -8.66
CA LEU A 7 -16.04 0.55 -8.67
C LEU A 7 -15.47 0.71 -7.26
N THR A 8 -16.21 1.35 -6.34
CA THR A 8 -15.77 1.49 -4.94
C THR A 8 -15.69 0.14 -4.23
N LYS A 9 -16.63 -0.78 -4.49
CA LYS A 9 -16.55 -2.16 -3.96
C LYS A 9 -15.33 -2.91 -4.48
N GLN A 10 -15.03 -2.83 -5.77
CA GLN A 10 -13.85 -3.46 -6.36
C GLN A 10 -12.56 -2.84 -5.82
N ALA A 11 -12.47 -1.50 -5.76
CA ALA A 11 -11.33 -0.80 -5.19
C ALA A 11 -11.11 -1.19 -3.73
N LYS A 12 -12.17 -1.21 -2.92
CA LYS A 12 -12.11 -1.67 -1.52
C LYS A 12 -11.59 -3.11 -1.43
N SER A 13 -12.12 -4.02 -2.23
CA SER A 13 -11.67 -5.42 -2.24
C SER A 13 -10.20 -5.55 -2.64
N ALA A 14 -9.75 -4.84 -3.67
CA ALA A 14 -8.36 -4.81 -4.10
C ALA A 14 -7.45 -4.25 -3.01
N LEU A 15 -7.82 -3.14 -2.37
CA LEU A 15 -7.08 -2.55 -1.26
C LEU A 15 -6.97 -3.50 -0.07
N PHE A 16 -8.07 -4.15 0.32
CA PHE A 16 -8.03 -5.14 1.40
C PHE A 16 -7.10 -6.30 1.07
N ARG A 17 -7.11 -6.79 -0.16
CA ARG A 17 -6.22 -7.86 -0.61
C ARG A 17 -4.74 -7.44 -0.59
N VAL A 18 -4.45 -6.20 -0.98
CA VAL A 18 -3.10 -5.63 -0.86
C VAL A 18 -2.68 -5.54 0.60
N VAL A 19 -3.55 -5.06 1.49
CA VAL A 19 -3.27 -4.98 2.93
C VAL A 19 -3.05 -6.37 3.54
N GLU A 20 -3.82 -7.38 3.15
CA GLU A 20 -3.64 -8.77 3.58
C GLU A 20 -2.24 -9.30 3.22
N VAL A 21 -1.82 -9.07 1.97
CA VAL A 21 -0.49 -9.49 1.49
C VAL A 21 0.61 -8.76 2.26
N LEU A 22 0.47 -7.45 2.47
CA LEU A 22 1.43 -6.67 3.24
C LEU A 22 1.50 -7.14 4.70
N ALA A 23 0.36 -7.44 5.32
CA ALA A 23 0.31 -7.98 6.68
C ALA A 23 0.99 -9.34 6.78
N LEU A 24 0.79 -10.23 5.80
CA LEU A 24 1.49 -11.51 5.72
C LEU A 24 3.00 -11.34 5.57
N ILE A 25 3.44 -10.40 4.73
CA ILE A 25 4.87 -10.09 4.58
C ILE A 25 5.46 -9.63 5.92
N VAL A 26 4.79 -8.72 6.63
CA VAL A 26 5.23 -8.26 7.96
C VAL A 26 5.30 -9.44 8.95
N ALA A 27 4.30 -10.32 8.96
CA ALA A 27 4.31 -11.51 9.82
C ALA A 27 5.50 -12.44 9.53
N ILE A 28 5.79 -12.68 8.25
CA ILE A 28 6.96 -13.49 7.84
C ILE A 28 8.26 -12.83 8.29
N LEU A 29 8.38 -11.51 8.14
CA LEU A 29 9.56 -10.77 8.59
C LEU A 29 9.75 -10.90 10.11
N LEU A 30 8.68 -10.79 10.91
CA LEU A 30 8.75 -11.03 12.35
C LEU A 30 9.16 -12.46 12.70
N LEU A 31 8.68 -13.46 11.96
CA LEU A 31 9.12 -14.86 12.17
C LEU A 31 10.59 -15.05 11.82
N LEU A 32 11.07 -14.45 10.72
CA LEU A 32 12.49 -14.46 10.37
C LEU A 32 13.34 -13.78 11.43
N TYR A 33 12.85 -12.66 12.00
CA TYR A 33 13.50 -11.98 13.11
C TYR A 33 13.67 -12.90 14.33
N LEU A 34 12.59 -13.57 14.73
CA LEU A 34 12.61 -14.50 15.86
C LEU A 34 13.52 -15.72 15.60
N LEU A 35 13.57 -16.19 14.34
CA LEU A 35 14.34 -17.38 13.98
C LEU A 35 15.84 -17.12 13.81
N LEU A 36 16.22 -16.01 13.17
CA LEU A 36 17.62 -15.63 12.95
C LEU A 36 18.22 -14.88 14.15
N GLY A 37 17.39 -14.39 15.08
CA GLY A 37 17.84 -13.58 16.20
C GLY A 37 18.50 -12.27 15.75
N GLU A 38 19.40 -11.73 16.57
CA GLU A 38 20.02 -10.41 16.41
C GLU A 38 20.69 -10.21 15.03
N ALA A 39 21.18 -11.27 14.40
CA ALA A 39 21.82 -11.23 13.07
C ALA A 39 20.88 -10.79 11.94
N SER A 40 19.57 -10.90 12.11
CA SER A 40 18.57 -10.42 11.15
C SER A 40 18.09 -8.99 11.42
N GLY A 41 18.52 -8.40 12.53
CA GLY A 41 18.03 -7.10 13.01
C GLY A 41 18.22 -5.98 11.99
N GLU A 42 19.35 -5.95 11.28
CA GLU A 42 19.65 -4.92 10.28
C GLU A 42 18.72 -4.99 9.05
N TYR A 43 18.36 -6.20 8.60
CA TYR A 43 17.43 -6.38 7.48
C TYR A 43 16.01 -5.97 7.87
N ILE A 44 15.54 -6.42 9.04
CA ILE A 44 14.18 -6.15 9.53
C ILE A 44 13.99 -4.66 9.83
N THR A 45 14.98 -4.02 10.44
CA THR A 45 14.97 -2.58 10.70
C THR A 45 14.98 -1.77 9.40
N SER A 46 15.77 -2.17 8.40
CA SER A 46 15.76 -1.54 7.08
C SER A 46 14.39 -1.60 6.40
N VAL A 47 13.71 -2.76 6.46
CA VAL A 47 12.35 -2.89 5.92
C VAL A 47 11.36 -2.00 6.71
N ALA A 48 11.43 -2.01 8.04
CA ALA A 48 10.56 -1.18 8.87
C ALA A 48 10.73 0.33 8.60
N VAL A 49 11.97 0.79 8.40
CA VAL A 49 12.27 2.19 8.05
C VAL A 49 11.68 2.54 6.68
N ASN A 50 11.89 1.70 5.67
CA ASN A 50 11.37 1.96 4.32
C ASN A 50 9.84 1.96 4.28
N VAL A 51 9.19 1.05 5.00
CA VAL A 51 7.72 1.05 5.14
C VAL A 51 7.24 2.29 5.88
N SER A 52 7.93 2.72 6.94
CA SER A 52 7.58 3.93 7.68
C SER A 52 7.69 5.17 6.81
N LEU A 53 8.76 5.30 6.01
CA LEU A 53 8.95 6.38 5.04
C LEU A 53 7.84 6.38 3.98
N LEU A 54 7.45 5.22 3.48
CA LEU A 54 6.34 5.09 2.55
C LEU A 54 5.04 5.59 3.19
N ILE A 55 4.70 5.16 4.40
CA ILE A 55 3.49 5.60 5.11
C ILE A 55 3.53 7.10 5.34
N SER A 56 4.68 7.66 5.74
CA SER A 56 4.85 9.11 5.91
C SER A 56 4.69 9.90 4.61
N ALA A 57 5.02 9.30 3.46
CA ALA A 57 4.82 9.91 2.15
C ALA A 57 3.36 9.86 1.67
N VAL A 58 2.51 9.00 2.26
CA VAL A 58 1.06 8.97 2.01
C VAL A 58 0.38 10.10 2.79
N THR A 59 0.62 11.34 2.36
CA THR A 59 -0.04 12.53 2.92
C THR A 59 -1.35 12.83 2.19
N PRO A 60 -2.27 13.61 2.79
CA PRO A 60 -3.49 14.05 2.12
C PRO A 60 -3.24 14.73 0.77
N GLU A 61 -2.18 15.54 0.67
CA GLU A 61 -1.79 16.26 -0.54
C GLU A 61 -1.31 15.29 -1.63
N ALA A 62 -0.53 14.27 -1.26
CA ALA A 62 -0.08 13.24 -2.18
C ALA A 62 -1.27 12.43 -2.73
N LEU A 63 -2.22 12.07 -1.86
CA LEU A 63 -3.46 11.39 -2.27
C LEU A 63 -4.31 12.24 -3.21
N ALA A 64 -4.44 13.55 -2.93
CA ALA A 64 -5.16 14.48 -3.80
C ALA A 64 -4.48 14.60 -5.17
N ALA A 65 -3.16 14.69 -5.21
CA ALA A 65 -2.39 14.74 -6.46
C ALA A 65 -2.58 13.46 -7.30
N VAL A 66 -2.58 12.29 -6.67
CA VAL A 66 -2.86 11.01 -7.35
C VAL A 66 -4.28 11.00 -7.92
N ALA A 67 -5.28 11.43 -7.15
CA ALA A 67 -6.67 11.49 -7.61
C ALA A 67 -6.83 12.41 -8.83
N LEU A 68 -6.17 13.58 -8.82
CA LEU A 68 -6.16 14.50 -9.96
C LEU A 68 -5.47 13.88 -11.19
N GLY A 69 -4.34 13.20 -11.00
CA GLY A 69 -3.63 12.51 -12.07
C GLY A 69 -4.51 11.44 -12.75
N ILE A 70 -5.22 10.64 -11.95
CA ILE A 70 -6.16 9.63 -12.45
C ILE A 70 -7.32 10.28 -13.20
N ALA A 71 -7.88 11.37 -12.67
CA ALA A 71 -8.98 12.10 -13.31
C ALA A 71 -8.57 12.67 -14.68
N LEU A 72 -7.39 13.30 -14.75
CA LEU A 72 -6.82 13.82 -16.00
C LEU A 72 -6.54 12.69 -17.00
N TYR A 73 -5.90 11.62 -16.55
CA TYR A 73 -5.62 10.45 -17.38
C TYR A 73 -6.90 9.89 -18.02
N SER A 74 -7.95 9.72 -17.20
CA SER A 74 -9.26 9.24 -17.64
C SER A 74 -9.92 10.19 -18.64
N TYR A 75 -9.82 11.50 -18.43
CA TYR A 75 -10.35 12.50 -19.35
C TYR A 75 -9.70 12.43 -20.74
N PHE A 76 -8.37 12.30 -20.81
CA PHE A 76 -7.65 12.21 -22.09
C PHE A 76 -7.81 10.86 -22.80
N HIS A 77 -8.06 9.77 -22.07
CA HIS A 77 -8.22 8.42 -22.63
C HIS A 77 -9.67 8.04 -22.94
N LYS A 78 -10.64 8.93 -22.74
CA LYS A 78 -12.07 8.67 -23.01
C LYS A 78 -12.48 8.86 -24.49
N LYS A 79 -11.52 8.79 -25.42
CA LYS A 79 -11.74 8.92 -26.86
C LYS A 79 -11.85 7.55 -27.52
#